data_AF-A0A7S3VFQ9-F1
#
_entry.id   AF-A0A7S3VFQ9-F1
#
_cell.length_a   1.000
_cell.length_b   1.000
_cell.length_c   1.000
_cell.angle_alpha   90.00
_cell.angle_beta   90.00
_cell.angle_gamma   90.00
#
_symmetry.space_group_name_H-M   'P 1'
#
loop_
_entity.id
_entity.type
_entity.pdbx_description
1 polymer ?
#
loop_
_entity_poly.entity_id
_entity_poly.type
_entity_poly.pdbx_seq_one_letter_code
_entity_poly.pdbx_strand_id
1 'polypeptide(L)'
;MPPSVDNFITKVQQYGEKVPKKLNTKIEEIARKAVEEMSKAAGNFLHEELDDDKHTEEQVMAIIELFPESLSQLEEDNFLPIQSATMSGCRSGARSSVSFVPLMASEGYRLGVGGEGNRGGLLSAMACLMAYSEDGHNTI
;
A
#
# COMPACT_ATOMS: atom_id res chain seq x y z
N MET A 1 -25.45 -19.89 4.62
CA MET A 1 -24.85 -18.56 4.37
C MET A 1 -23.84 -18.30 5.47
N PRO A 2 -22.59 -17.90 5.14
CA PRO A 2 -21.65 -17.44 6.15
C PRO A 2 -22.22 -16.19 6.84
N PRO A 3 -21.99 -16.01 8.15
CA PRO A 3 -22.39 -14.80 8.84
C PRO A 3 -21.69 -13.57 8.22
N SER A 4 -22.45 -12.49 8.02
CA SER A 4 -21.92 -11.21 7.50
C SER A 4 -20.88 -10.61 8.46
N VAL A 5 -19.80 -10.06 7.89
CA VAL A 5 -18.73 -9.36 8.62
C VAL A 5 -19.28 -8.15 9.37
N ASP A 6 -20.20 -7.39 8.76
CA ASP A 6 -20.80 -6.20 9.38
C ASP A 6 -21.59 -6.56 10.64
N ASN A 7 -22.33 -7.67 10.58
CA ASN A 7 -23.06 -8.21 11.73
C ASN A 7 -22.10 -8.67 12.84
N PHE A 8 -20.93 -9.21 12.47
CA PHE A 8 -19.90 -9.59 13.42
C PHE A 8 -19.27 -8.36 14.11
N ILE A 9 -18.85 -7.34 13.34
CA ILE A 9 -18.26 -6.10 13.87
C ILE A 9 -19.24 -5.42 14.84
N THR A 10 -20.50 -5.27 14.44
CA THR A 10 -21.55 -4.66 15.28
C THR A 10 -21.71 -5.40 16.60
N LYS A 11 -21.70 -6.74 16.58
CA LYS A 11 -21.80 -7.56 17.80
C LYS A 11 -20.56 -7.46 18.68
N VAL A 12 -19.36 -7.42 18.10
CA VAL A 12 -18.13 -7.22 18.87
C VAL A 12 -18.16 -5.86 19.58
N GLN A 13 -18.59 -4.80 18.90
CA GLN A 13 -18.76 -3.48 19.53
C GLN A 13 -19.83 -3.50 20.63
N GLN A 14 -20.96 -4.17 20.40
CA GLN A 14 -22.07 -4.23 21.35
C GLN A 14 -21.74 -5.03 22.63
N TYR A 15 -20.96 -6.11 22.50
CA TYR A 15 -20.75 -7.06 23.60
C TYR A 15 -19.31 -7.14 24.09
N GLY A 16 -18.36 -6.40 23.50
CA GLY A 16 -16.92 -6.53 23.73
C GLY A 16 -16.51 -6.57 25.21
N GLU A 17 -17.04 -5.67 26.03
CA GLU A 17 -16.75 -5.63 27.48
C GLU A 17 -17.28 -6.83 28.27
N LYS A 18 -18.28 -7.53 27.72
CA LYS A 18 -18.88 -8.74 28.31
C LYS A 18 -18.20 -10.02 27.81
N VAL A 19 -17.32 -9.93 26.81
CA VAL A 19 -16.57 -11.07 26.28
C VAL A 19 -15.49 -11.48 27.27
N PRO A 20 -15.37 -12.77 27.63
CA PRO A 20 -14.28 -13.23 28.49
C PRO A 20 -12.92 -12.84 27.92
N LYS A 21 -12.02 -12.31 28.77
CA LYS A 21 -10.70 -11.77 28.36
C LYS A 21 -9.93 -12.68 27.39
N LYS A 22 -9.86 -13.98 27.68
CA LYS A 22 -9.15 -14.95 26.82
C LYS A 22 -9.72 -15.05 25.41
N LEU A 23 -11.04 -14.92 25.27
CA LEU A 23 -11.69 -14.91 23.95
C LEU A 23 -11.46 -13.56 23.26
N ASN A 24 -11.56 -12.45 24.00
CA ASN A 24 -11.29 -11.12 23.45
C ASN A 24 -9.87 -11.00 22.88
N THR A 25 -8.85 -11.48 23.62
CA THR A 25 -7.46 -11.51 23.12
C THR A 25 -7.31 -12.32 21.82
N LYS A 26 -8.03 -13.44 21.68
CA LYS A 26 -8.02 -14.22 20.43
C LYS A 26 -8.69 -13.48 19.27
N ILE A 27 -9.79 -12.77 19.54
CA ILE A 27 -10.47 -11.94 18.55
C ILE A 27 -9.54 -10.82 18.08
N GLU A 28 -8.86 -10.13 19.00
CA GLU A 28 -7.87 -9.10 18.70
C GLU A 28 -6.71 -9.64 17.85
N GLU A 29 -6.19 -10.83 18.18
CA GLU A 29 -5.11 -11.46 17.40
C GLU A 29 -5.55 -11.77 15.96
N ILE A 30 -6.76 -12.30 15.78
CA ILE A 30 -7.32 -12.61 14.45
C ILE A 30 -7.57 -11.30 13.68
N ALA A 31 -8.16 -10.29 14.33
CA ALA A 31 -8.43 -9.01 13.70
C ALA A 31 -7.13 -8.33 13.24
N ARG A 32 -6.08 -8.35 14.08
CA ARG A 32 -4.77 -7.81 13.72
C ARG A 32 -4.17 -8.51 12.50
N LYS A 33 -4.20 -9.84 12.46
CA LYS A 33 -3.75 -10.62 11.29
C LYS A 33 -4.56 -10.29 10.04
N ALA A 34 -5.88 -10.15 10.17
CA ALA A 34 -6.73 -9.79 9.05
C ALA A 34 -6.38 -8.39 8.51
N VAL A 35 -6.17 -7.40 9.39
CA VAL A 35 -5.76 -6.05 9.00
C VAL A 35 -4.39 -6.05 8.32
N GLU A 36 -3.43 -6.82 8.85
CA GLU A 36 -2.09 -6.97 8.25
C GLU A 36 -2.15 -7.55 6.83
N GLU A 37 -2.91 -8.64 6.63
CA GLU A 37 -3.09 -9.26 5.31
C GLU A 37 -3.84 -8.34 4.34
N MET A 38 -4.88 -7.63 4.80
CA MET A 38 -5.59 -6.65 3.96
C MET A 38 -4.69 -5.48 3.57
N SER A 39 -3.87 -4.97 4.50
CA SER A 39 -2.91 -3.92 4.21
C SER A 39 -1.84 -4.36 3.22
N LYS A 40 -1.40 -5.62 3.29
CA LYS A 40 -0.47 -6.21 2.32
C LYS A 40 -1.11 -6.34 0.94
N ALA A 41 -2.35 -6.86 0.87
CA ALA A 41 -3.08 -6.94 -0.38
C ALA A 41 -3.29 -5.55 -1.03
N ALA A 42 -3.62 -4.54 -0.23
CA ALA A 42 -3.71 -3.15 -0.68
C ALA A 42 -2.37 -2.63 -1.20
N GLY A 43 -1.25 -2.90 -0.51
CA GLY A 43 0.09 -2.52 -0.97
C GLY A 43 0.43 -3.15 -2.33
N ASN A 44 0.22 -4.46 -2.47
CA ASN A 44 0.42 -5.17 -3.73
C ASN A 44 -0.42 -4.60 -4.87
N PHE A 45 -1.68 -4.24 -4.60
CA PHE A 45 -2.53 -3.59 -5.58
C PHE A 45 -1.94 -2.24 -6.03
N LEU A 46 -1.48 -1.40 -5.09
CA LEU A 46 -0.85 -0.11 -5.41
C LEU A 46 0.47 -0.27 -6.20
N HIS A 47 1.20 -1.37 -5.99
CA HIS A 47 2.41 -1.71 -6.73
C HIS A 47 2.12 -2.18 -8.16
N GLU A 48 1.26 -3.19 -8.29
CA GLU A 48 1.22 -4.02 -9.50
C GLU A 48 -0.01 -3.74 -10.35
N GLU A 49 -1.14 -3.39 -9.75
CA GLU A 49 -2.44 -3.35 -10.43
C GLU A 49 -2.92 -1.93 -10.74
N LEU A 50 -2.34 -0.92 -10.08
CA LEU A 50 -2.71 0.47 -10.26
C LEU A 50 -2.48 0.94 -11.70
N ASP A 51 -3.46 1.68 -12.24
CA ASP A 51 -3.59 1.96 -13.67
C ASP A 51 -4.48 3.20 -13.87
N ASP A 52 -3.94 4.23 -14.50
CA ASP A 52 -4.55 5.55 -14.76
C ASP A 52 -5.84 5.43 -15.58
N ASP A 53 -5.95 4.42 -16.44
CA ASP A 53 -7.12 4.24 -17.31
C ASP A 53 -8.26 3.47 -16.63
N LYS A 54 -7.98 2.78 -15.51
CA LYS A 54 -8.94 1.88 -14.85
C LYS A 54 -9.40 2.35 -13.49
N HIS A 55 -8.58 3.16 -12.83
CA HIS A 55 -8.81 3.57 -11.46
C HIS A 55 -9.01 5.08 -11.38
N THR A 56 -9.77 5.52 -10.38
CA THR A 56 -9.95 6.95 -10.10
C THR A 56 -9.17 7.35 -8.86
N GLU A 57 -8.86 8.64 -8.72
CA GLU A 57 -8.22 9.18 -7.53
C GLU A 57 -9.04 8.86 -6.26
N GLU A 58 -10.36 8.89 -6.32
CA GLU A 58 -11.22 8.57 -5.18
C GLU A 58 -11.08 7.11 -4.74
N GLN A 59 -10.91 6.17 -5.69
CA GLN A 59 -10.68 4.76 -5.37
C GLN A 59 -9.33 4.56 -4.70
N VAL A 60 -8.29 5.20 -5.23
CA VAL A 60 -6.93 5.15 -4.66
C VAL A 60 -6.91 5.76 -3.26
N MET A 61 -7.54 6.92 -3.09
CA MET A 61 -7.69 7.58 -1.80
C MET A 61 -8.43 6.69 -0.79
N ALA A 62 -9.51 6.02 -1.22
CA ALA A 62 -10.26 5.11 -0.34
C ALA A 62 -9.38 3.94 0.14
N ILE A 63 -8.52 3.39 -0.72
CA ILE A 63 -7.58 2.32 -0.35
C ILE A 63 -6.57 2.85 0.68
N ILE A 64 -6.01 4.03 0.46
CA ILE A 64 -5.01 4.64 1.35
C ILE A 64 -5.62 4.97 2.72
N GLU A 65 -6.84 5.51 2.76
CA GLU A 65 -7.53 5.81 4.02
C GLU A 65 -7.89 4.53 4.80
N LEU A 66 -8.28 3.46 4.11
CA LEU A 66 -8.58 2.18 4.74
C LEU A 66 -7.31 1.46 5.23
N PHE A 67 -6.21 1.58 4.48
CA PHE A 67 -4.96 0.87 4.74
C PHE A 67 -3.74 1.80 4.54
N PRO A 68 -3.48 2.75 5.46
CA PRO A 68 -2.37 3.70 5.30
C PRO A 68 -1.00 3.02 5.14
N GLU A 69 -0.77 1.94 5.87
CA GLU A 69 0.47 1.17 5.84
C GLU A 69 0.74 0.50 4.48
N SER A 70 -0.25 0.42 3.60
CA SER A 70 -0.05 -0.02 2.22
C SER A 70 0.96 0.86 1.47
N LEU A 71 1.08 2.15 1.80
CA LEU A 71 2.08 3.05 1.22
C LEU A 71 3.51 2.77 1.71
N SER A 72 3.66 1.99 2.77
CA SER A 72 4.94 1.57 3.36
C SER A 72 5.31 0.12 3.01
N GLN A 73 4.45 -0.59 2.26
CA GLN A 73 4.77 -1.93 1.77
C GLN A 73 5.95 -1.86 0.80
N LEU A 74 6.86 -2.80 0.93
CA LEU A 74 7.97 -2.97 0.01
C LEU A 74 7.69 -4.19 -0.86
N GLU A 75 7.81 -4.04 -2.17
CA GLU A 75 7.81 -5.18 -3.09
C GLU A 75 9.17 -5.91 -3.09
N GLU A 76 9.30 -7.00 -3.86
CA GLU A 76 10.52 -7.83 -3.92
C GLU A 76 11.79 -7.03 -4.23
N ASP A 77 11.66 -5.99 -5.07
CA ASP A 77 12.76 -5.09 -5.44
C ASP A 77 13.00 -3.96 -4.43
N ASN A 78 12.36 -4.01 -3.24
CA ASN A 78 12.42 -3.00 -2.18
C ASN A 78 11.96 -1.60 -2.61
N PHE A 79 11.06 -1.52 -3.57
CA PHE A 79 10.39 -0.26 -3.91
C PHE A 79 9.15 -0.06 -3.05
N LEU A 80 8.83 1.21 -2.78
CA LEU A 80 7.53 1.64 -2.25
C LEU A 80 6.52 1.81 -3.40
N PRO A 81 5.20 1.79 -3.13
CA PRO A 81 4.20 1.85 -4.20
C PRO A 81 4.34 3.10 -5.09
N ILE A 82 4.66 4.26 -4.48
CA ILE A 82 4.90 5.49 -5.22
C ILE A 82 6.11 5.41 -6.17
N GLN A 83 7.13 4.62 -5.80
CA GLN A 83 8.32 4.40 -6.61
C GLN A 83 8.00 3.46 -7.78
N SER A 84 7.28 2.35 -7.52
CA SER A 84 6.80 1.45 -8.57
C SER A 84 5.89 2.20 -9.56
N ALA A 85 4.99 3.07 -9.07
CA ALA A 85 4.14 3.90 -9.92
C ALA A 85 4.90 4.95 -10.76
N THR A 86 6.07 5.41 -10.28
CA THR A 86 6.93 6.31 -11.05
C THR A 86 7.68 5.55 -12.16
N MET A 87 8.11 4.32 -11.88
CA MET A 87 8.86 3.49 -12.82
C MET A 87 7.98 2.79 -13.87
N SER A 88 6.72 2.50 -13.54
CA SER A 88 5.78 1.82 -14.43
C SER A 88 5.54 2.62 -15.72
N GLY A 89 5.60 3.96 -15.68
CA GLY A 89 5.54 4.82 -16.86
C GLY A 89 6.76 4.72 -17.82
N CYS A 90 7.87 4.11 -17.39
CA CYS A 90 9.10 4.02 -18.19
C CYS A 90 9.18 2.78 -19.09
N ARG A 91 8.26 1.80 -18.95
CA ARG A 91 8.27 0.55 -19.73
C ARG A 91 7.18 0.57 -20.81
N SER A 92 7.55 0.35 -22.08
CA SER A 92 6.58 0.24 -23.18
C SER A 92 5.55 -0.88 -22.91
N GLY A 93 4.26 -0.53 -22.85
CA GLY A 93 3.17 -1.47 -22.57
C GLY A 93 2.90 -1.71 -21.08
N ALA A 94 3.60 -1.02 -20.18
CA ALA A 94 3.28 -1.04 -18.75
C ALA A 94 2.11 -0.11 -18.43
N ARG A 95 1.42 -0.43 -17.34
CA ARG A 95 0.33 0.39 -16.79
C ARG A 95 0.93 1.72 -16.36
N SER A 96 0.38 2.84 -16.85
CA SER A 96 0.73 4.14 -16.30
C SER A 96 -0.02 4.28 -14.98
N SER A 97 0.67 4.59 -13.90
CA SER A 97 0.07 4.96 -12.61
C SER A 97 0.67 6.26 -12.05
N VAL A 98 1.39 6.99 -12.90
CA VAL A 98 2.13 8.21 -12.56
C VAL A 98 1.17 9.32 -12.12
N SER A 99 -0.07 9.32 -12.63
CA SER A 99 -1.05 10.36 -12.27
C SER A 99 -1.42 10.33 -10.79
N PHE A 100 -1.30 9.18 -10.12
CA PHE A 100 -1.61 9.02 -8.70
C PHE A 100 -0.45 9.37 -7.76
N VAL A 101 0.75 9.61 -8.28
CA VAL A 101 1.94 9.93 -7.46
C VAL A 101 1.72 11.17 -6.56
N PRO A 102 1.16 12.30 -7.04
CA PRO A 102 0.88 13.45 -6.19
C PRO A 102 -0.08 13.10 -5.04
N LEU A 103 -1.13 12.33 -5.32
CA LEU A 103 -2.10 11.89 -4.32
C LEU A 103 -1.42 11.02 -3.26
N MET A 104 -0.72 9.95 -3.67
CA MET A 104 -0.02 9.04 -2.76
C MET A 104 1.00 9.76 -1.88
N ALA A 105 1.75 10.71 -2.45
CA ALA A 105 2.70 11.52 -1.70
C ALA A 105 2.01 12.38 -0.64
N SER A 106 0.94 13.10 -1.04
CA SER A 106 0.21 14.02 -0.16
C SER A 106 -0.46 13.28 1.00
N GLU A 107 -1.12 12.16 0.70
CA GLU A 107 -1.80 11.33 1.69
C GLU A 107 -0.79 10.59 2.57
N GLY A 108 0.29 10.07 1.99
CA GLY A 108 1.37 9.45 2.74
C GLY A 108 2.01 10.41 3.75
N TYR A 109 2.23 11.67 3.37
CA TYR A 109 2.69 12.70 4.29
C TYR A 109 1.67 13.01 5.39
N ARG A 110 0.40 13.19 5.02
CA ARG A 110 -0.69 13.51 5.97
C ARG A 110 -0.87 12.41 7.01
N LEU A 111 -0.78 11.15 6.59
CA LEU A 111 -0.96 9.96 7.43
C LEU A 111 0.33 9.55 8.15
N GLY A 112 1.47 10.14 7.80
CA GLY A 112 2.76 9.82 8.40
C GLY A 112 3.23 8.41 8.04
N VAL A 113 3.11 8.03 6.77
CA VAL A 113 3.53 6.74 6.19
C VAL A 113 4.39 6.95 4.94
N GLY A 114 4.79 5.87 4.26
CA GLY A 114 5.59 5.94 3.04
C GLY A 114 7.10 5.82 3.29
N GLY A 115 7.51 4.78 4.03
CA GLY A 115 8.91 4.43 4.25
C GLY A 115 9.64 5.31 5.27
N GLU A 116 10.98 5.31 5.20
CA GLU A 116 11.82 5.94 6.22
C GLU A 116 11.54 7.45 6.36
N GLY A 117 11.27 7.87 7.58
CA GLY A 117 10.97 9.27 7.90
C GLY A 117 9.54 9.71 7.59
N ASN A 118 8.65 8.80 7.15
CA ASN A 118 7.21 9.03 7.01
C ASN A 118 6.87 10.23 6.08
N ARG A 119 7.59 10.33 4.96
CA ARG A 119 7.50 11.46 4.02
C ARG A 119 6.77 11.10 2.72
N GLY A 120 5.83 10.16 2.79
CA GLY A 120 5.03 9.74 1.62
C GLY A 120 5.83 9.07 0.50
N GLY A 121 7.00 8.50 0.80
CA GLY A 121 7.77 7.66 -0.12
C GLY A 121 8.49 8.36 -1.28
N LEU A 122 8.39 9.69 -1.37
CA LEU A 122 9.04 10.51 -2.42
C LEU A 122 10.58 10.47 -2.39
N LEU A 123 11.18 10.12 -1.25
CA LEU A 123 12.63 10.00 -1.12
C LEU A 123 13.03 8.56 -1.45
N SER A 124 13.58 8.34 -2.64
CA SER A 124 14.30 7.11 -2.95
C SER A 124 15.65 7.13 -2.23
N ALA A 125 15.91 6.17 -1.36
CA ALA A 125 17.25 5.92 -0.84
C ALA A 125 18.13 5.37 -1.97
N MET A 126 18.61 6.25 -2.86
CA MET A 126 19.80 6.14 -3.72
C MET A 126 20.13 4.82 -4.46
N ALA A 127 19.25 3.81 -4.49
CA ALA A 127 19.57 2.50 -5.06
C ALA A 127 19.38 2.46 -6.58
N CYS A 128 18.53 3.33 -7.13
CA CYS A 128 18.29 3.37 -8.58
C CYS A 128 19.44 4.02 -9.38
N LEU A 129 20.43 4.63 -8.74
CA LEU A 129 21.60 5.22 -9.41
C LEU A 129 22.68 4.20 -9.79
N MET A 130 22.63 2.97 -9.27
CA MET A 130 23.65 1.94 -9.58
C MET A 130 23.25 1.04 -10.77
N ALA A 131 21.98 1.02 -11.17
CA ALA A 131 21.51 0.19 -12.29
C ALA A 131 21.80 0.81 -13.68
N TYR A 132 22.23 2.07 -13.75
CA TYR A 132 22.59 2.74 -15.00
C TYR A 132 24.09 2.74 -15.31
N SER A 133 24.93 2.06 -14.53
CA SER A 133 26.38 2.05 -14.73
C SER A 133 26.93 0.86 -15.54
N GLU A 134 26.14 -0.13 -15.93
CA GLU A 134 26.69 -1.35 -16.55
C GLU A 134 26.29 -1.66 -18.00
N ASP A 135 25.45 -0.86 -18.66
CA ASP A 135 25.15 -1.07 -20.08
C ASP A 135 25.45 0.15 -20.97
N GLY A 136 26.71 0.19 -21.44
CA GLY A 136 27.00 0.37 -22.86
C GLY A 136 27.14 1.78 -23.44
N HIS A 137 28.40 2.23 -23.56
CA HIS A 137 28.82 2.95 -24.77
C HIS A 137 29.96 2.18 -25.46
N ASN A 138 29.61 1.56 -26.59
CA ASN A 138 30.52 0.94 -27.55
C ASN A 138 30.92 1.97 -28.64
N THR A 139 32.06 1.71 -29.29
CA THR A 139 32.61 2.28 -30.56
C THR A 139 33.07 3.74 -30.61
N ILE A 140 34.39 3.95 -30.76
CA ILE A 140 35.09 4.16 -32.05
C ILE A 140 36.38 3.33 -32.04
#